data_AF-A0A0B6Y698-F1
#
_entry.id   AF-A0A0B6Y698-F1
#
_cell.length_a   1.000
_cell.length_b   1.000
_cell.length_c   1.000
_cell.angle_alpha   90.00
_cell.angle_beta   90.00
_cell.angle_gamma   90.00
#
_symmetry.space_group_name_H-M   'P 1'
#
loop_
_entity.id
_entity.type
_entity.pdbx_description
1 polymer ?
#
loop_
_entity_poly.entity_id
_entity_poly.type
_entity_poly.pdbx_seq_one_letter_code
_entity_poly.pdbx_strand_id
1 'polypeptide(L)' 'IFIPFISIAEIIVFIIYKYDLESKGIETTATEGVALYSPLVYKPSRRYEAWRFLSYMLMHQGYMHIIFNMLFQFLYG' A
#
# COMPACT_ATOMS: atom_id res chain seq x y z
N ILE A 1 -10.16 -1.82 -17.68
CA ILE A 1 -10.11 -0.41 -17.18
C ILE A 1 -9.83 -0.38 -15.68
N PHE A 2 -10.55 -1.16 -14.88
CA PHE A 2 -10.37 -1.24 -13.43
C PHE A 2 -8.92 -1.55 -13.01
N ILE A 3 -8.30 -2.59 -13.59
CA ILE A 3 -6.93 -3.02 -13.26
C ILE A 3 -5.88 -1.92 -13.47
N PRO A 4 -5.77 -1.25 -14.64
CA PRO A 4 -4.87 -0.10 -14.77
C PRO A 4 -5.13 1.03 -13.77
N PHE A 5 -6.39 1.31 -13.46
CA PHE A 5 -6.74 2.38 -12.52
C PHE A 5 -6.29 2.08 -11.09
N ILE A 6 -6.56 0.87 -10.60
CA ILE A 6 -6.17 0.50 -9.23
C ILE A 6 -4.65 0.36 -9.10
N SER A 7 -3.97 -0.16 -10.12
CA SER A 7 -2.49 -0.17 -10.19
C SER A 7 -1.87 1.23 -10.07
N ILE A 8 -2.45 2.23 -10.75
CA ILE A 8 -1.97 3.61 -10.64
C ILE A 8 -2.17 4.14 -9.22
N ALA A 9 -3.32 3.86 -8.60
CA ALA A 9 -3.59 4.26 -7.23
C ALA A 9 -2.61 3.63 -6.23
N GLU A 10 -2.30 2.34 -6.38
CA GLU A 10 -1.30 1.64 -5.56
C GLU A 10 0.10 2.26 -5.68
N ILE A 11 0.56 2.57 -6.90
CA ILE A 11 1.85 3.23 -7.14
C ILE A 11 1.89 4.60 -6.46
N ILE A 12 0.86 5.43 -6.65
CA ILE A 12 0.80 6.79 -6.08
C ILE A 12 0.87 6.73 -4.55
N VAL A 13 0.04 5.87 -3.93
CA VAL A 13 0.01 5.70 -2.47
C VAL A 13 1.35 5.20 -1.96
N PHE A 14 1.98 4.25 -2.65
CA PHE A 14 3.29 3.72 -2.27
C PHE A 14 4.38 4.80 -2.31
N ILE A 15 4.43 5.62 -3.36
CA ILE A 15 5.41 6.72 -3.48
C ILE A 15 5.21 7.75 -2.35
N ILE A 16 3.95 8.15 -2.07
CA ILE A 16 3.65 9.10 -1.00
C ILE A 16 4.15 8.58 0.35
N TYR A 17 3.85 7.33 0.70
CA TYR A 17 4.28 6.76 1.98
C TYR A 17 5.77 6.47 2.05
N LYS A 18 6.41 6.14 0.92
CA LYS A 18 7.87 6.02 0.85
C LYS A 18 8.54 7.33 1.27
N TYR A 19 8.11 8.46 0.70
CA TYR A 19 8.66 9.78 1.04
C TYR A 19 8.38 10.16 2.51
N ASP A 20 7.18 9.87 3.02
CA ASP A 20 6.85 10.10 4.44
C ASP A 20 7.72 9.25 5.39
N LEU A 21 7.97 7.98 5.07
CA LEU A 21 8.87 7.11 5.83
C LEU A 21 10.33 7.58 5.78
N GLU A 22 10.81 7.97 4.59
CA GLU A 22 12.15 8.53 4.40
C GLU A 22 12.35 9.80 5.23
N SER A 23 11.34 10.68 5.28
CA SER A 23 11.37 11.89 6.12
C SER A 23 11.47 11.59 7.63
N LYS A 24 11.07 10.37 8.04
CA LYS A 24 11.14 9.87 9.42
C LYS A 24 12.39 9.03 9.69
N GLY A 25 13.31 8.93 8.72
CA GLY A 25 14.52 8.12 8.81
C GLY A 25 14.26 6.62 8.75
N ILE A 26 13.09 6.20 8.25
CA ILE A 26 12.76 4.78 8.06
C ILE A 26 13.00 4.44 6.60
N GLU A 27 14.00 3.61 6.33
CA GLU A 27 14.26 3.14 4.98
C GLU A 27 13.17 2.15 4.53
N THR A 28 12.69 2.35 3.30
CA THR A 28 11.86 1.35 2.60
C THR A 28 12.81 0.41 1.88
N THR A 29 12.78 -0.87 2.24
CA THR A 29 13.58 -1.95 1.67
C THR A 29 12.75 -2.82 0.72
N ALA A 30 13.33 -3.90 0.21
CA ALA A 30 12.60 -4.87 -0.63
C ALA A 30 11.39 -5.49 0.09
N THR A 31 11.49 -5.67 1.42
CA THR A 31 10.51 -6.40 2.23
C THR A 31 9.92 -5.56 3.35
N GLU A 32 10.45 -4.38 3.64
CA GLU A 32 10.04 -3.53 4.76
C GLU A 32 9.85 -2.06 4.32
N GLY A 33 9.10 -1.29 5.10
CA GLY A 33 8.71 0.08 4.74
C GLY A 33 7.21 0.27 4.57
N VAL A 34 6.43 -0.06 5.61
CA VAL A 34 4.99 0.23 5.69
C VAL A 34 4.70 1.28 6.75
N ALA A 35 3.90 2.29 6.39
CA ALA A 35 3.40 3.27 7.34
C ALA A 35 2.24 2.71 8.19
N LEU A 36 2.54 1.89 9.21
CA LEU A 36 1.55 1.28 10.11
C LEU A 36 0.65 2.28 10.84
N TYR A 37 1.11 3.53 10.97
CA TYR A 37 0.33 4.63 11.54
C TYR A 37 -0.74 5.19 10.59
N SER A 38 -0.69 4.84 9.29
CA SER A 38 -1.59 5.36 8.26
C SER A 38 -3.07 5.07 8.58
N PRO A 39 -3.99 6.00 8.24
CA PRO A 39 -5.43 5.74 8.31
C PRO A 39 -5.89 4.67 7.30
N LEU A 40 -5.07 4.32 6.30
CA LEU A 40 -5.41 3.33 5.28
C LEU A 40 -5.23 1.90 5.78
N VAL A 41 -4.34 1.67 6.75
CA VAL A 41 -4.05 0.35 7.31
C VAL A 41 -5.24 -0.17 8.11
N TYR A 42 -5.56 -1.45 7.94
CA TYR A 42 -6.63 -2.09 8.70
C TYR A 42 -6.28 -2.18 10.20
N LYS A 43 -7.24 -1.78 11.06
CA LYS A 43 -7.11 -1.88 12.53
C LYS A 43 -8.30 -2.65 13.11
N PRO A 44 -8.09 -3.86 13.67
CA PRO A 44 -9.16 -4.67 14.27
C PRO A 44 -9.90 -4.00 15.43
N SER A 45 -9.25 -3.08 16.14
CA SER A 45 -9.86 -2.29 17.23
C SER A 45 -10.77 -1.17 16.73
N ARG A 46 -10.74 -0.85 15.43
CA ARG A 46 -11.48 0.26 14.81
C ARG A 46 -12.32 -0.21 13.62
N ARG A 47 -13.06 -1.31 13.78
CA ARG A 47 -13.93 -1.85 12.71
C ARG A 47 -15.07 -0.92 12.32
N TYR A 48 -15.43 0.06 13.16
CA TYR A 48 -16.40 1.10 12.80
C TYR A 48 -15.86 2.04 11.70
N GLU A 49 -14.54 2.09 11.48
CA GLU A 49 -13.91 2.82 10.39
C GLU A 49 -13.95 1.96 9.10
N ALA A 50 -15.13 1.83 8.50
CA ALA A 50 -15.41 0.89 7.41
C ALA A 50 -14.49 1.06 6.17
N TRP A 51 -14.02 2.28 5.91
CA TRP A 51 -13.09 2.55 4.80
C TRP A 51 -11.79 1.74 4.91
N ARG A 52 -11.34 1.40 6.13
CA ARG A 52 -10.12 0.61 6.36
C ARG A 52 -10.19 -0.80 5.77
N PHE A 53 -11.39 -1.35 5.57
CA PHE A 53 -11.57 -2.64 4.92
C PHE A 53 -11.31 -2.59 3.41
N LEU A 54 -11.39 -1.41 2.80
CA LEU A 54 -11.11 -1.24 1.38
C LEU A 54 -9.72 -0.61 1.18
N SER A 55 -9.39 0.43 1.94
CA SER A 55 -8.15 1.18 1.75
C SER A 55 -6.87 0.40 2.06
N TYR A 56 -6.96 -0.68 2.84
CA TYR A 56 -5.77 -1.45 3.22
C TYR A 56 -5.08 -2.10 2.01
N MET A 57 -5.83 -2.40 0.94
CA MET A 57 -5.26 -2.97 -0.29
C MET A 57 -4.25 -2.05 -0.97
N LEU A 58 -4.32 -0.74 -0.72
CA LEU A 58 -3.39 0.24 -1.27
C LEU A 58 -2.05 0.29 -0.51
N MET A 59 -1.99 -0.30 0.70
CA MET A 59 -0.79 -0.27 1.55
C MET A 59 0.11 -1.48 1.26
N HIS A 60 1.38 -1.21 0.97
CA HIS A 60 2.36 -2.24 0.63
C HIS A 60 3.57 -2.20 1.55
N GLN A 61 4.13 -3.39 1.87
CA GLN A 61 5.20 -3.51 2.85
C GLN A 61 6.60 -3.18 2.33
N GLY A 62 6.83 -3.28 1.03
CA GLY A 62 8.13 -3.00 0.41
C GLY A 62 8.02 -3.10 -1.11
N TYR A 63 9.12 -2.84 -1.81
CA TYR A 63 9.12 -2.79 -3.28
C TYR A 63 8.73 -4.14 -3.92
N MET A 64 9.18 -5.27 -3.35
CA MET A 64 8.85 -6.58 -3.90
C MET A 64 7.36 -6.87 -3.77
N HIS A 65 6.74 -6.45 -2.67
CA HIS A 65 5.31 -6.67 -2.44
C HIS A 65 4.48 -6.00 -3.53
N ILE A 66 4.69 -4.70 -3.81
CA ILE A 66 3.95 -3.98 -4.86
C ILE A 66 4.25 -4.51 -6.26
N ILE A 67 5.51 -4.84 -6.58
CA ILE A 67 5.88 -5.36 -7.90
C ILE A 67 5.18 -6.68 -8.18
N PHE A 68 5.20 -7.64 -7.24
CA PHE A 68 4.52 -8.91 -7.41
C PHE A 68 3.01 -8.75 -7.44
N ASN A 69 2.44 -7.88 -6.60
CA ASN A 69 1.01 -7.65 -6.58
C ASN A 69 0.53 -7.11 -7.94
N MET A 70 1.23 -6.11 -8.49
CA MET A 70 0.94 -5.60 -9.83
C MET A 70 1.13 -6.66 -10.91
N LEU A 71 2.22 -7.43 -10.88
CA LEU A 71 2.47 -8.50 -11.85
C LEU A 71 1.30 -9.50 -11.87
N PHE A 72 0.91 -10.02 -10.71
CA PHE A 72 -0.20 -10.96 -10.61
C PHE A 72 -1.54 -10.33 -10.97
N GLN A 73 -1.74 -9.06 -10.60
CA GLN A 73 -2.94 -8.32 -10.96
C GLN A 73 -3.08 -8.15 -12.48
N PHE A 74 -1.99 -7.92 -13.22
CA PHE A 74 -2.04 -7.86 -14.69
C PHE A 74 -2.14 -9.23 -15.36
N LEU A 75 -1.64 -10.29 -14.72
CA LEU A 75 -1.73 -11.66 -15.26
C LEU A 75 -3.09 -12.31 -15.04
N TYR A 76 -3.73 -12.05 -13.90
CA TYR A 76 -4.92 -12.77 -13.45
C TYR A 76 -6.15 -11.88 -13.19
N GLY A 77 -5.99 -10.55 -13.14
CA GLY A 77 -7.05 -9.59 -12.83
C GLY A 77 -7.86 -9.10 -14.03
#